data_AF-A0A655CVU0-F1
#
_entry.id   AF-A0A655CVU0-F1
#
_cell.length_a   1.000
_cell.length_b   1.000
_cell.length_c   1.000
_cell.angle_alpha   90.00
_cell.angle_beta   90.00
_cell.angle_gamma   90.00
#
_symmetry.space_group_name_H-M   'P 1'
#
loop_
_entity.id
_entity.type
_entity.pdbx_description
1 polymer ?
#
loop_
_entity_poly.entity_id
_entity_poly.type
_entity_poly.pdbx_seq_one_letter_code
_entity_poly.pdbx_strand_id
1 'polypeptide(L)'
;MLNSPFLDLQGPAILRLPLTSAFFAAMARMRPKWVARPPKEGGYGCTLHRDYDGEFDYNLQWKPVGGFPVTFGWIHASRRGHARLHRGIDVGVPNLILCSDHTVREKADPATLHRGDAVLDVTHITRWAGCIGNRSTVIAVADAKHDVFLSLPQPRQMAYRRLDLWLDDYLGTHNDTDASASSGKG
;
A
#
# COMPACT_ATOMS: atom_id res chain seq x y z
N MET A 1 -9.08 4.78 5.78
CA MET A 1 -8.56 3.42 5.54
C MET A 1 -7.44 3.49 4.50
N LEU A 2 -6.35 2.76 4.71
CA LEU A 2 -5.20 2.63 3.83
C LEU A 2 -5.09 1.16 3.39
N ASN A 3 -5.24 0.93 2.09
CA ASN A 3 -5.15 -0.40 1.47
C ASN A 3 -3.72 -0.62 0.95
N SER A 4 -2.93 -1.42 1.67
CA SER A 4 -1.50 -1.70 1.44
C SER A 4 -0.69 -0.47 1.08
N PRO A 5 -0.51 0.48 2.03
CA PRO A 5 0.14 1.73 1.74
C PRO A 5 1.62 1.52 1.37
N PHE A 6 2.08 2.20 0.31
CA PHE A 6 3.49 2.19 -0.09
C PHE A 6 4.33 3.07 0.82
N LEU A 7 4.93 2.50 1.87
CA LEU A 7 5.62 3.28 2.92
C LEU A 7 7.15 3.33 2.81
N ASP A 8 7.75 2.51 1.95
CA ASP A 8 9.19 2.56 1.66
C ASP A 8 9.47 1.85 0.33
N LEU A 9 10.59 2.19 -0.32
CA LEU A 9 10.97 1.60 -1.59
C LEU A 9 11.25 0.09 -1.47
N GLN A 10 10.51 -0.69 -2.25
CA GLN A 10 10.77 -2.12 -2.42
C GLN A 10 12.10 -2.35 -3.16
N GLY A 11 12.91 -3.28 -2.65
CA GLY A 11 14.22 -3.62 -3.18
C GLY A 11 15.38 -3.47 -2.18
N PRO A 12 16.63 -3.71 -2.63
CA PRO A 12 17.77 -3.84 -1.74
C PRO A 12 18.02 -2.57 -0.91
N ALA A 13 18.51 -2.74 0.32
CA ALA A 13 18.80 -1.63 1.24
C ALA A 13 19.76 -0.58 0.64
N ILE A 14 20.60 -0.97 -0.32
CA ILE A 14 21.50 -0.05 -1.05
C ILE A 14 20.74 1.08 -1.77
N LEU A 15 19.50 0.83 -2.21
CA LEU A 15 18.67 1.84 -2.86
C LEU A 15 18.29 2.98 -1.90
N ARG A 16 18.36 2.72 -0.59
CA ARG A 16 18.02 3.66 0.48
C ARG A 16 19.23 4.41 1.05
N LEU A 17 20.45 4.11 0.60
CA LEU A 17 21.65 4.81 1.05
C LEU A 17 21.66 6.31 0.67
N PRO A 18 22.38 7.16 1.44
CA PRO A 18 22.49 8.60 1.16
C PRO A 18 23.06 8.92 -0.22
N LEU A 19 24.10 8.19 -0.65
CA LEU A 19 24.72 8.36 -1.98
C LEU A 19 23.72 8.10 -3.10
N THR A 20 22.96 7.00 -3.01
CA THR A 20 21.89 6.68 -3.96
C THR A 20 20.79 7.75 -3.94
N SER A 21 20.49 8.32 -2.78
CA SER A 21 19.53 9.43 -2.64
C SER A 21 19.99 10.68 -3.38
N ALA A 22 21.25 11.06 -3.18
CA ALA A 22 21.86 12.20 -3.85
C ALA A 22 21.89 12.00 -5.38
N PHE A 23 22.21 10.79 -5.84
CA PHE A 23 22.13 10.43 -7.25
C PHE A 23 20.73 10.60 -7.82
N PHE A 24 19.70 10.03 -7.17
CA PHE A 24 18.32 10.19 -7.64
C PHE A 24 17.85 11.65 -7.60
N ALA A 25 18.26 12.44 -6.62
CA ALA A 25 17.95 13.87 -6.57
C ALA A 25 18.59 14.65 -7.73
N ALA A 26 19.85 14.35 -8.05
CA ALA A 26 20.55 14.94 -9.20
C ALA A 26 19.86 14.56 -10.52
N MET A 27 19.58 13.27 -10.72
CA MET A 27 18.90 12.78 -11.92
C MET A 27 17.47 13.31 -12.04
N ALA A 28 16.73 13.42 -10.93
CA ALA A 28 15.40 14.02 -10.94
C ALA A 28 15.42 15.50 -11.32
N ARG A 29 16.50 16.22 -11.03
CA ARG A 29 16.63 17.64 -11.44
C ARG A 29 17.06 17.81 -12.89
N MET A 30 17.97 16.96 -13.38
CA MET A 30 18.48 17.05 -14.75
C MET A 30 17.56 16.40 -15.78
N ARG A 31 17.01 15.23 -15.44
CA ARG A 31 16.26 14.35 -16.35
C ARG A 31 15.07 13.68 -15.63
N PRO A 32 14.11 14.45 -15.09
CA PRO A 32 13.01 13.90 -14.29
C PRO A 32 12.17 12.84 -15.01
N LYS A 33 12.01 12.97 -16.33
CA LYS A 33 11.19 12.08 -17.17
C LYS A 33 11.94 10.86 -17.70
N TRP A 34 13.24 10.73 -17.43
CA TRP A 34 13.99 9.55 -17.86
C TRP A 34 13.52 8.31 -17.11
N VAL A 35 13.35 7.22 -17.86
CA VAL A 35 12.86 5.94 -17.36
C VAL A 35 14.00 5.23 -16.64
N ALA A 36 13.83 5.03 -15.34
CA ALA A 36 14.74 4.26 -14.49
C ALA A 36 14.38 2.76 -14.50
N ARG A 37 13.10 2.44 -14.68
CA ARG A 37 12.62 1.06 -14.85
C ARG A 37 11.48 1.04 -15.87
N PRO A 38 11.62 0.31 -16.98
CA PRO A 38 10.53 0.17 -17.94
C PRO A 38 9.37 -0.65 -17.35
N PRO A 39 8.17 -0.57 -17.94
CA PRO A 39 7.12 -1.54 -17.70
C PRO A 39 7.66 -2.97 -17.91
N LYS A 40 7.14 -3.92 -17.16
CA LYS A 40 7.52 -5.33 -17.30
C LYS A 40 6.33 -6.13 -17.76
N GLU A 41 6.56 -7.12 -18.60
CA GLU A 41 5.54 -8.13 -18.87
C GLU A 41 5.43 -9.09 -17.68
N GLY A 42 4.20 -9.46 -17.31
CA GLY A 42 3.94 -10.39 -16.21
C GLY A 42 3.76 -9.75 -14.83
N GLY A 43 3.83 -10.60 -13.81
CA GLY A 43 3.77 -10.20 -12.39
C GLY A 43 2.36 -9.92 -11.88
N TYR A 44 2.26 -9.04 -10.89
CA TYR A 44 1.01 -8.73 -10.18
C TYR A 44 -0.17 -8.39 -11.11
N GLY A 45 0.08 -7.63 -12.19
CA GLY A 45 -0.98 -7.23 -13.12
C GLY A 45 -1.70 -8.41 -13.80
N CYS A 46 -0.98 -9.51 -14.08
CA CYS A 46 -1.57 -10.72 -14.68
C CYS A 46 -2.54 -11.42 -13.72
N THR A 47 -2.35 -11.26 -12.42
CA THR A 47 -3.23 -11.88 -11.41
C THR A 47 -4.56 -11.14 -11.21
N LEU A 48 -4.77 -10.03 -11.93
CA LEU A 48 -5.95 -9.17 -11.78
C LEU A 48 -6.91 -9.28 -12.95
N HIS A 49 -6.42 -9.18 -14.18
CA HIS A 49 -7.30 -9.07 -15.36
C HIS A 49 -7.83 -10.44 -15.82
N ARG A 50 -9.11 -10.51 -16.19
CA ARG A 50 -9.81 -11.73 -16.67
C ARG A 50 -9.12 -12.41 -17.85
N ASP A 51 -8.58 -11.64 -18.79
CA ASP A 51 -7.91 -12.19 -19.98
C ASP A 51 -6.53 -12.82 -19.65
N TYR A 52 -6.14 -12.83 -18.38
CA TYR A 52 -4.91 -13.41 -17.85
C TYR A 52 -5.28 -14.39 -16.72
N ASP A 53 -4.57 -14.37 -15.59
CA ASP A 53 -4.83 -15.24 -14.44
C ASP A 53 -5.82 -14.64 -13.42
N GLY A 54 -6.43 -13.50 -13.73
CA GLY A 54 -7.30 -12.76 -12.80
C GLY A 54 -8.79 -12.94 -13.04
N GLU A 55 -9.59 -12.22 -12.25
CA GLU A 55 -11.06 -12.27 -12.31
C GLU A 55 -11.71 -10.92 -12.65
N PHE A 56 -10.94 -9.83 -12.66
CA PHE A 56 -11.46 -8.48 -12.88
C PHE A 56 -11.42 -8.08 -14.35
N ASP A 57 -12.46 -7.41 -14.80
CA ASP A 57 -12.52 -6.82 -16.13
C ASP A 57 -12.31 -5.31 -16.02
N TYR A 58 -11.24 -4.79 -16.64
CA TYR A 58 -10.94 -3.36 -16.60
C TYR A 58 -10.19 -2.90 -17.85
N ASN A 59 -10.30 -1.61 -18.16
CA ASN A 59 -9.69 -1.06 -19.37
C ASN A 59 -8.15 -1.07 -19.30
N LEU A 60 -7.52 -1.92 -20.12
CA LEU A 60 -6.05 -2.04 -20.21
C LEU A 60 -5.36 -0.79 -20.79
N GLN A 61 -6.08 0.10 -21.48
CA GLN A 61 -5.54 1.40 -21.89
C GLN A 61 -5.36 2.34 -20.70
N TRP A 62 -6.18 2.20 -19.66
CA TRP A 62 -6.09 2.99 -18.43
C TRP A 62 -5.15 2.37 -17.41
N LYS A 63 -5.12 1.02 -17.35
CA LYS A 63 -4.25 0.26 -16.46
C LYS A 63 -3.58 -0.88 -17.24
N PRO A 64 -2.45 -0.63 -17.90
CA PRO A 64 -1.70 -1.69 -18.58
C PRO A 64 -1.29 -2.78 -17.59
N VAL A 65 -1.31 -4.04 -18.03
CA VAL A 65 -0.91 -5.19 -17.19
C VAL A 65 0.51 -5.04 -16.65
N GLY A 66 1.43 -4.58 -17.50
CA GLY A 66 2.83 -4.34 -17.10
C GLY A 66 3.09 -3.06 -16.33
N GLY A 67 2.04 -2.29 -16.03
CA GLY A 67 2.13 -0.99 -15.37
C GLY A 67 2.72 0.10 -16.25
N PHE A 68 3.18 1.16 -15.59
CA PHE A 68 3.74 2.36 -16.22
C PHE A 68 5.25 2.46 -16.00
N PRO A 69 5.99 3.18 -16.88
CA PRO A 69 7.41 3.40 -16.68
C PRO A 69 7.68 4.16 -15.38
N VAL A 70 8.63 3.68 -14.60
CA VAL A 70 9.09 4.38 -13.40
C VAL A 70 10.19 5.35 -13.78
N THR A 71 9.99 6.64 -13.49
CA THR A 71 10.94 7.70 -13.83
C THR A 71 11.79 8.13 -12.63
N PHE A 72 12.93 8.75 -12.88
CA PHE A 72 13.77 9.31 -11.82
C PHE A 72 13.06 10.37 -10.98
N GLY A 73 12.24 11.22 -11.61
CA GLY A 73 11.40 12.20 -10.92
C GLY A 73 10.39 11.54 -9.98
N TRP A 74 9.74 10.46 -10.44
CA TRP A 74 8.82 9.68 -9.60
C TRP A 74 9.54 9.07 -8.40
N ILE A 75 10.69 8.42 -8.60
CA ILE A 75 11.46 7.81 -7.51
C ILE A 75 11.84 8.87 -6.46
N HIS A 76 12.36 10.02 -6.91
CA HIS A 76 12.76 11.10 -6.02
C HIS A 76 11.56 11.68 -5.25
N ALA A 77 10.43 11.88 -5.90
CA ALA A 77 9.20 12.37 -5.26
C ALA A 77 8.70 11.39 -4.19
N SER A 78 8.62 10.08 -4.51
CA SER A 78 8.23 9.04 -3.55
C SER A 78 9.16 9.02 -2.34
N ARG A 79 10.49 9.06 -2.55
CA ARG A 79 11.48 9.09 -1.45
C ARG A 79 11.32 10.30 -0.54
N ARG A 80 11.03 11.49 -1.11
CA ARG A 80 10.76 12.69 -0.31
C ARG A 80 9.50 12.54 0.52
N GLY A 81 8.45 11.94 -0.06
CA GLY A 81 7.22 11.61 0.64
C GLY A 81 7.48 10.66 1.82
N HIS A 82 8.19 9.55 1.57
CA HIS A 82 8.58 8.59 2.60
C HIS A 82 9.42 9.22 3.70
N ALA A 83 10.43 10.03 3.38
CA ALA A 83 11.25 10.71 4.39
C ALA A 83 10.47 11.71 5.24
N ARG A 84 9.37 12.30 4.71
CA ARG A 84 8.44 13.08 5.52
C ARG A 84 7.60 12.17 6.41
N LEU A 85 7.04 11.10 5.85
CA LEU A 85 6.24 10.12 6.58
C LEU A 85 7.01 9.48 7.73
N HIS A 86 8.26 9.08 7.51
CA HIS A 86 9.13 8.44 8.52
C HIS A 86 9.44 9.34 9.72
N ARG A 87 9.21 10.66 9.61
CA ARG A 87 9.30 11.61 10.74
C ARG A 87 7.99 11.73 11.53
N GLY A 88 6.95 10.99 11.13
CA GLY A 88 5.60 11.12 11.63
C GLY A 88 4.79 12.13 10.80
N ILE A 89 3.57 11.75 10.47
CA ILE A 89 2.54 12.66 9.97
C ILE A 89 1.33 12.57 10.88
N ASP A 90 0.77 13.70 11.25
CA ASP A 90 -0.55 13.70 11.88
C ASP A 90 -1.61 13.71 10.78
N VAL A 91 -2.48 12.70 10.80
CA VAL A 91 -3.62 12.59 9.88
C VAL A 91 -4.91 13.13 10.49
N GLY A 92 -4.93 13.47 11.77
CA GLY A 92 -6.07 14.05 12.48
C GLY A 92 -7.20 13.07 12.81
N VAL A 93 -7.25 11.90 12.18
CA VAL A 93 -8.33 10.92 12.31
C VAL A 93 -7.80 9.52 12.59
N PRO A 94 -8.59 8.65 13.27
CA PRO A 94 -8.25 7.24 13.35
C PRO A 94 -8.16 6.62 11.96
N ASN A 95 -7.21 5.70 11.78
CA ASN A 95 -7.00 5.05 10.50
C ASN A 95 -6.82 3.55 10.64
N LEU A 96 -7.39 2.83 9.68
CA LEU A 96 -7.16 1.41 9.46
C LEU A 96 -6.16 1.22 8.34
N ILE A 97 -5.12 0.43 8.58
CA ILE A 97 -4.13 -0.03 7.60
C ILE A 97 -4.36 -1.53 7.37
N LEU A 98 -4.68 -1.88 6.13
CA LEU A 98 -4.73 -3.27 5.68
C LEU A 98 -3.47 -3.58 4.88
N CYS A 99 -2.90 -4.76 5.05
CA CYS A 99 -1.83 -5.25 4.19
C CYS A 99 -1.86 -6.78 4.09
N SER A 100 -1.09 -7.34 3.15
CA SER A 100 -0.80 -8.77 3.18
C SER A 100 0.00 -9.16 4.43
N ASP A 101 -0.08 -10.42 4.83
CA ASP A 101 0.73 -10.98 5.90
C ASP A 101 2.15 -11.34 5.46
N HIS A 102 2.39 -11.46 4.14
CA HIS A 102 3.72 -11.78 3.62
C HIS A 102 3.98 -11.19 2.23
N THR A 103 5.27 -11.00 1.94
CA THR A 103 5.78 -10.56 0.64
C THR A 103 6.16 -11.76 -0.20
N VAL A 104 5.83 -11.75 -1.49
CA VAL A 104 6.28 -12.74 -2.47
C VAL A 104 7.17 -12.11 -3.54
N ARG A 105 7.92 -12.93 -4.26
CA ARG A 105 8.77 -12.43 -5.36
C ARG A 105 7.91 -12.03 -6.55
N GLU A 106 8.20 -10.88 -7.14
CA GLU A 106 7.50 -10.34 -8.33
C GLU A 106 7.45 -11.31 -9.53
N LYS A 107 8.43 -12.23 -9.62
CA LYS A 107 8.54 -13.25 -10.67
C LYS A 107 8.12 -14.66 -10.22
N ALA A 108 7.35 -14.79 -9.14
CA ALA A 108 6.82 -16.07 -8.72
C ALA A 108 5.77 -16.59 -9.72
N ASP A 109 5.40 -17.86 -9.58
CA ASP A 109 4.30 -18.45 -10.36
C ASP A 109 2.95 -17.78 -10.00
N PRO A 110 1.93 -17.88 -10.88
CA PRO A 110 0.64 -17.24 -10.65
C PRO A 110 -0.02 -17.63 -9.32
N ALA A 111 0.06 -18.89 -8.89
CA ALA A 111 -0.58 -19.33 -7.65
C ALA A 111 0.04 -18.66 -6.42
N THR A 112 1.36 -18.49 -6.42
CA THR A 112 2.08 -17.70 -5.41
C THR A 112 1.75 -16.22 -5.50
N LEU A 113 1.72 -15.64 -6.71
CA LEU A 113 1.36 -14.22 -6.90
C LEU A 113 -0.08 -13.90 -6.48
N HIS A 114 -0.98 -14.89 -6.48
CA HIS A 114 -2.33 -14.71 -5.99
C HIS A 114 -2.44 -14.62 -4.47
N ARG A 115 -1.40 -15.08 -3.74
CA ARG A 115 -1.36 -15.25 -2.29
C ARG A 115 -0.11 -14.57 -1.72
N GLY A 116 -0.14 -13.25 -1.64
CA GLY A 116 0.97 -12.46 -1.10
C GLY A 116 1.19 -11.14 -1.83
N ASP A 117 1.90 -10.21 -1.18
CA ASP A 117 2.25 -8.93 -1.79
C ASP A 117 3.47 -9.08 -2.70
N ALA A 118 3.26 -8.99 -4.01
CA ALA A 118 4.32 -9.06 -5.02
C ALA A 118 4.93 -7.69 -5.38
N VAL A 119 4.40 -6.60 -4.81
CA VAL A 119 4.72 -5.21 -5.19
C VAL A 119 5.44 -4.49 -4.06
N LEU A 120 4.98 -4.65 -2.81
CA LEU A 120 5.52 -4.03 -1.62
C LEU A 120 6.15 -5.03 -0.67
N ASP A 121 6.99 -4.51 0.22
CA ASP A 121 7.48 -5.27 1.36
C ASP A 121 6.57 -5.03 2.57
N VAL A 122 5.86 -6.07 3.02
CA VAL A 122 4.97 -5.97 4.18
C VAL A 122 5.72 -5.57 5.46
N THR A 123 7.02 -5.87 5.56
CA THR A 123 7.85 -5.47 6.71
C THR A 123 8.08 -3.96 6.75
N HIS A 124 8.11 -3.29 5.59
CA HIS A 124 8.16 -1.83 5.53
C HIS A 124 6.82 -1.23 5.96
N ILE A 125 5.70 -1.85 5.59
CA ILE A 125 4.38 -1.39 5.99
C ILE A 125 4.25 -1.46 7.52
N THR A 126 4.56 -2.60 8.12
CA THR A 126 4.48 -2.77 9.58
C THR A 126 5.45 -1.86 10.33
N ARG A 127 6.68 -1.70 9.82
CA ARG A 127 7.68 -0.79 10.42
C ARG A 127 7.22 0.67 10.47
N TRP A 128 6.57 1.15 9.40
CA TRP A 128 6.25 2.57 9.23
C TRP A 128 4.79 2.91 9.52
N ALA A 129 3.93 1.93 9.81
CA ALA A 129 2.53 2.14 10.14
C ALA A 129 2.33 3.09 11.33
N GLY A 130 3.18 2.98 12.36
CA GLY A 130 3.15 3.86 13.54
C GLY A 130 3.51 5.33 13.26
N CYS A 131 4.01 5.64 12.06
CA CYS A 131 4.28 7.00 11.65
C CYS A 131 3.07 7.70 11.01
N ILE A 132 1.95 7.00 10.86
CA ILE A 132 0.72 7.51 10.24
C ILE A 132 -0.29 7.82 11.33
N GLY A 133 -0.29 9.06 11.82
CA GLY A 133 -1.15 9.49 12.90
C GLY A 133 -0.78 8.89 14.25
N ASN A 134 -1.64 9.14 15.22
CA ASN A 134 -1.51 8.68 16.61
C ASN A 134 -2.55 7.61 16.99
N ARG A 135 -3.43 7.23 16.06
CA ARG A 135 -4.56 6.31 16.28
C ARG A 135 -4.70 5.37 15.08
N SER A 136 -3.92 4.30 15.08
CA SER A 136 -3.80 3.41 13.92
C SER A 136 -4.10 1.97 14.30
N THR A 137 -4.97 1.33 13.52
CA THR A 137 -5.24 -0.10 13.57
C THR A 137 -4.56 -0.74 12.37
N VAL A 138 -3.70 -1.73 12.59
CA VAL A 138 -2.99 -2.44 11.51
C VAL A 138 -3.46 -3.88 11.46
N ILE A 139 -3.92 -4.33 10.30
CA ILE A 139 -4.43 -5.69 10.11
C ILE A 139 -3.72 -6.33 8.91
N ALA A 140 -2.95 -7.37 9.19
CA ALA A 140 -2.44 -8.28 8.18
C ALA A 140 -3.54 -9.26 7.76
N VAL A 141 -3.81 -9.35 6.47
CA VAL A 141 -4.79 -10.27 5.89
C VAL A 141 -4.04 -11.42 5.24
N ALA A 142 -4.27 -12.62 5.77
CA ALA A 142 -3.64 -13.85 5.29
C ALA A 142 -3.87 -14.05 3.79
N ASP A 143 -2.81 -14.36 3.05
CA ASP A 143 -2.81 -14.58 1.60
C ASP A 143 -3.36 -13.41 0.77
N ALA A 144 -3.45 -12.20 1.33
CA ALA A 144 -3.88 -11.06 0.55
C ALA A 144 -2.82 -10.70 -0.50
N LYS A 145 -3.27 -10.24 -1.67
CA LYS A 145 -2.40 -9.61 -2.67
C LYS A 145 -1.93 -8.25 -2.18
N HIS A 146 -1.11 -7.60 -3.01
CA HIS A 146 -0.76 -6.20 -2.83
C HIS A 146 -2.00 -5.33 -2.59
N ASP A 147 -2.93 -5.25 -3.55
CA ASP A 147 -4.23 -4.63 -3.27
C ASP A 147 -5.12 -5.64 -2.55
N VAL A 148 -5.39 -5.40 -1.26
CA VAL A 148 -6.09 -6.35 -0.39
C VAL A 148 -7.51 -6.62 -0.90
N PHE A 149 -8.21 -5.61 -1.39
CA PHE A 149 -9.59 -5.77 -1.89
C PHE A 149 -9.65 -6.39 -3.28
N LEU A 150 -8.53 -6.47 -4.01
CA LEU A 150 -8.42 -7.22 -5.27
C LEU A 150 -7.85 -8.64 -5.06
N SER A 151 -7.79 -9.10 -3.81
CA SER A 151 -7.36 -10.46 -3.49
C SER A 151 -8.38 -11.51 -3.91
N LEU A 152 -8.00 -12.79 -3.77
CA LEU A 152 -8.92 -13.92 -3.92
C LEU A 152 -10.15 -13.77 -3.01
N PRO A 153 -11.28 -14.46 -3.30
CA PRO A 153 -12.53 -14.30 -2.57
C PRO A 153 -12.39 -14.39 -1.04
N GLN A 154 -11.62 -15.37 -0.52
CA GLN A 154 -11.44 -15.55 0.93
C GLN A 154 -10.70 -14.36 1.59
N PRO A 155 -9.45 -14.00 1.20
CA PRO A 155 -8.79 -12.82 1.77
C PRO A 155 -9.61 -11.53 1.61
N ARG A 156 -10.28 -11.35 0.47
CA ARG A 156 -11.14 -10.18 0.22
C ARG A 156 -12.33 -10.11 1.18
N GLN A 157 -13.02 -11.23 1.42
CA GLN A 157 -14.12 -11.29 2.40
C GLN A 157 -13.63 -11.02 3.82
N MET A 158 -12.44 -11.53 4.18
CA MET A 158 -11.81 -11.21 5.46
C MET A 158 -11.53 -9.71 5.56
N ALA A 159 -10.98 -9.09 4.53
CA ALA A 159 -10.70 -7.66 4.52
C ALA A 159 -11.95 -6.80 4.73
N TYR A 160 -13.06 -7.11 4.03
CA TYR A 160 -14.33 -6.43 4.24
C TYR A 160 -14.84 -6.61 5.68
N ARG A 161 -14.85 -7.84 6.20
CA ARG A 161 -15.24 -8.09 7.60
C ARG A 161 -14.42 -7.28 8.60
N ARG A 162 -13.10 -7.17 8.38
CA ARG A 162 -12.21 -6.41 9.26
C ARG A 162 -12.44 -4.91 9.16
N LEU A 163 -12.76 -4.41 7.97
CA LEU A 163 -13.17 -3.03 7.75
C LEU A 163 -14.50 -2.73 8.47
N ASP A 164 -15.50 -3.59 8.32
CA ASP A 164 -16.82 -3.43 8.94
C ASP A 164 -16.69 -3.39 10.46
N LEU A 165 -15.99 -4.36 11.05
CA LEU A 165 -15.74 -4.40 12.50
C LEU A 165 -15.03 -3.13 13.02
N TRP A 166 -14.09 -2.61 12.25
CA TRP A 166 -13.38 -1.37 12.62
C TRP A 166 -14.30 -0.15 12.52
N LEU A 167 -15.19 -0.09 11.52
CA LEU A 167 -16.17 0.97 11.38
C LEU A 167 -17.22 0.93 12.51
N ASP A 168 -17.73 -0.25 12.84
CA ASP A 168 -18.70 -0.44 13.91
C ASP A 168 -18.14 -0.01 15.27
N ASP A 169 -16.89 -0.40 15.58
CA ASP A 169 -16.19 0.03 16.80
C ASP A 169 -15.98 1.55 16.83
N TYR A 170 -15.54 2.13 15.70
CA TYR A 170 -15.32 3.57 15.60
C TYR A 170 -16.63 4.37 15.78
N LEU A 171 -17.73 3.92 15.16
CA LEU A 171 -19.03 4.59 15.25
C LEU A 171 -19.70 4.38 16.62
N GLY A 172 -19.58 3.19 17.20
CA GLY A 172 -20.09 2.90 18.54
C GLY A 172 -19.45 3.77 19.61
N THR A 173 -18.12 3.88 19.59
CA THR A 173 -17.37 4.72 20.54
C THR A 173 -17.67 6.22 20.43
N HIS A 174 -17.98 6.72 19.22
CA HIS A 174 -18.34 8.13 19.03
C HIS A 174 -19.75 8.43 19.56
N ASN A 175 -20.72 7.54 19.33
CA ASN A 175 -22.08 7.71 19.83
C ASN A 175 -22.14 7.75 21.37
N ASP A 176 -21.33 6.93 22.06
CA ASP A 176 -21.25 6.94 23.53
C ASP A 176 -20.59 8.21 24.09
N THR A 177 -19.63 8.77 23.36
CA THR A 177 -18.94 10.02 23.76
C THR A 177 -19.86 11.24 23.64
N ASP A 178 -20.66 11.32 22.58
CA ASP A 178 -21.63 12.40 22.39
C ASP A 178 -22.81 12.30 23.37
N ALA A 179 -23.28 11.08 23.67
CA ALA A 179 -24.32 10.84 24.67
C ALA A 179 -23.87 11.27 26.08
N SER A 180 -22.66 10.91 26.48
CA SER A 180 -22.11 11.28 27.81
C SER A 180 -21.81 12.78 27.94
N ALA A 181 -21.37 13.46 26.87
CA ALA A 181 -21.20 14.91 26.86
C ALA A 181 -22.53 15.68 26.97
N SER A 182 -23.64 15.11 26.47
CA SER A 182 -24.97 15.73 26.55
C SER A 182 -25.61 15.63 27.95
N SER A 183 -25.28 14.59 28.73
CA SER A 183 -25.88 14.34 30.05
C SER A 183 -25.26 15.17 31.20
N GLY A 184 -24.14 15.86 30.96
CA GLY A 184 -23.42 16.66 31.98
C GLY A 184 -23.86 18.12 32.10
N LYS A 185 -24.90 18.54 31.37
CA LYS A 185 -25.50 19.88 31.45
C LYS A 185 -26.91 19.78 32.06
N GLY A 186 -26.98 19.54 33.37
CA GLY A 186 -28.22 19.50 34.14
C GLY A 186 -28.01 20.12 35.51
#